data_AF-A0A928I520-F1
#
_entry.id   AF-A0A928I520-F1
#
_cell.length_a   1.000
_cell.length_b   1.000
_cell.length_c   1.000
_cell.angle_alpha   90.00
_cell.angle_beta   90.00
_cell.angle_gamma   90.00
#
_symmetry.space_group_name_H-M   'P 1'
#
loop_
_entity.id
_entity.type
_entity.pdbx_description
1 polymer ?
#
loop_
_entity_poly.entity_id
_entity_poly.type
_entity_poly.pdbx_seq_one_letter_code
_entity_poly.pdbx_strand_id
1 'polypeptide(L)'
;MPLNVLLWTALFLSAVVILEIPAAALLYARLRRQKKRLPEAPLSFLGISLTAAYALPLAISVLLLLAEAIVLFYFIWSFAAAARRLSVAAPREAVSVEEAPVSDAAAAPLHRDHRHGHRHDPSIAAYLRMLAGMRRNQRNRAIVNLETLAAHFESHEPVTIHSLKEKKLIPAKTDHVKILGKGTLDKLLHVEAHDFSDEAMEAIFLTGGRAIEIGL
;
A
#
# COMPACT_ATOMS: atom_id res chain seq x y z
N MET A 1 5.50 -15.30 16.02
CA MET A 1 6.87 -15.08 15.47
C MET A 1 7.51 -16.44 15.26
N PRO A 2 8.14 -16.75 14.11
CA PRO A 2 8.85 -18.00 14.00
C PRO A 2 10.13 -17.88 14.84
N LEU A 3 10.27 -18.78 15.82
CA LEU A 3 11.37 -18.89 16.78
C LEU A 3 12.76 -18.80 16.13
N ASN A 4 12.85 -19.12 14.84
CA ASN A 4 14.08 -19.14 14.05
C ASN A 4 14.69 -17.76 13.84
N VAL A 5 13.92 -16.67 13.69
CA VAL A 5 14.53 -15.36 13.34
C VAL A 5 15.38 -14.81 14.48
N LEU A 6 14.88 -14.90 15.72
CA LEU A 6 15.63 -14.47 16.91
C LEU A 6 16.87 -15.34 17.17
N LEU A 7 16.79 -16.62 16.85
CA LEU A 7 17.89 -17.57 17.00
C LEU A 7 19.01 -17.25 16.00
N TRP A 8 18.64 -16.93 14.75
CA TRP A 8 19.61 -16.58 13.72
C TRP A 8 20.26 -15.21 13.97
N THR A 9 19.53 -14.21 14.45
CA THR A 9 20.12 -12.90 14.79
C THR A 9 21.03 -12.97 16.01
N ALA A 10 20.67 -13.75 17.03
CA ALA A 10 21.52 -13.95 18.21
C ALA A 10 22.81 -14.73 17.88
N LEU A 11 22.73 -15.74 17.01
CA LEU A 11 23.89 -16.48 16.54
C LEU A 11 24.82 -15.61 15.68
N PHE A 12 24.26 -14.73 14.84
CA PHE A 12 25.05 -13.81 14.03
C PHE A 12 25.80 -12.76 14.88
N LEU A 13 25.12 -12.16 15.86
CA LEU A 13 25.72 -11.19 16.80
C LEU A 13 26.84 -11.82 17.65
N SER A 14 26.65 -13.07 18.11
CA SER A 14 27.69 -13.76 18.90
C SER A 14 28.92 -14.14 18.06
N ALA A 15 28.75 -14.49 16.79
CA ALA A 15 29.87 -14.83 15.91
C ALA A 15 30.79 -13.63 15.63
N VAL A 16 30.23 -12.42 15.49
CA VAL A 16 31.01 -11.19 15.21
C VAL A 16 31.86 -10.78 16.43
N VAL A 17 31.30 -10.86 17.64
CA VAL A 17 32.01 -10.46 18.87
C VAL A 17 33.13 -11.43 19.24
N ILE A 18 32.99 -12.73 18.93
CA ILE A 18 34.00 -13.74 19.26
C ILE A 18 35.24 -13.63 18.35
N LEU A 19 35.13 -13.05 17.15
CA LEU A 19 36.24 -12.97 16.19
C LEU A 19 37.15 -11.73 16.38
N GLU A 20 36.62 -10.61 16.87
CA GLU A 20 37.38 -9.35 16.97
C GLU A 20 38.26 -9.23 18.22
N ILE A 21 37.87 -9.87 19.33
CA ILE A 21 38.57 -9.75 20.63
C ILE A 21 39.94 -10.50 20.68
N PRO A 22 40.14 -11.70 20.12
CA PRO A 22 41.40 -12.44 20.31
C PRO A 22 42.58 -11.90 19.48
N ALA A 23 42.33 -11.26 18.33
CA ALA A 23 43.41 -10.83 17.42
C ALA A 23 44.22 -9.65 18.00
N ALA A 24 43.54 -8.64 18.55
CA ALA A 24 44.18 -7.47 19.15
C ALA A 24 44.94 -7.84 20.43
N ALA A 25 44.37 -8.73 21.26
CA ALA A 25 45.00 -9.21 22.48
C ALA A 25 46.26 -10.05 22.20
N LEU A 26 46.24 -10.88 21.15
CA LEU A 26 47.41 -11.66 20.72
C LEU A 26 48.52 -10.79 20.14
N LEU A 27 48.18 -9.78 19.33
CA LEU A 27 49.16 -8.82 18.80
C LEU A 27 49.82 -8.02 19.94
N TYR A 28 49.01 -7.52 20.89
CA TYR A 28 49.51 -6.79 22.06
C TYR A 28 50.38 -7.67 22.97
N ALA A 29 49.97 -8.91 23.23
CA ALA A 29 50.75 -9.87 24.02
C ALA A 29 52.09 -10.26 23.35
N ARG A 30 52.11 -10.37 22.02
CA ARG A 30 53.33 -10.67 21.23
C ARG A 30 54.31 -9.50 21.25
N LEU A 31 53.82 -8.26 21.13
CA LEU A 31 54.64 -7.05 21.25
C LEU A 31 55.21 -6.86 22.66
N ARG A 32 54.44 -7.18 23.72
CA ARG A 32 54.91 -7.09 25.11
C ARG A 32 56.03 -8.08 25.43
N ARG A 33 56.06 -9.27 24.82
CA ARG A 33 57.17 -10.24 24.96
C ARG A 33 58.46 -9.80 24.28
N GLN A 34 58.35 -9.03 23.19
CA GLN A 34 59.48 -8.45 22.45
C GLN A 34 60.12 -7.23 23.15
N LYS A 35 59.49 -6.70 24.21
CA LYS A 35 59.91 -5.48 24.93
C LYS A 35 61.28 -5.56 25.63
N LYS A 36 61.95 -6.72 25.65
CA LYS A 36 63.36 -6.85 26.10
C LYS A 36 64.40 -6.65 24.98
N ARG A 37 63.99 -6.51 23.72
CA ARG A 37 64.88 -6.32 22.56
C ARG A 37 64.31 -5.35 21.53
N LEU A 38 63.80 -4.20 21.96
CA LEU A 38 63.48 -3.13 21.03
C LEU A 38 64.60 -2.10 21.10
N PRO A 39 65.38 -1.86 20.02
CA PRO A 39 66.10 -0.61 19.91
C PRO A 39 65.06 0.51 19.97
N GLU A 40 65.37 1.61 20.65
CA GLU A 40 64.52 2.80 20.65
C GLU A 40 64.52 3.39 19.23
N ALA A 41 63.76 2.78 18.34
CA ALA A 41 63.51 3.32 17.03
C ALA A 41 62.59 4.53 17.23
N PRO A 42 62.96 5.71 16.70
CA PRO A 42 62.07 6.86 16.73
C PRO A 42 60.78 6.46 16.01
N LEU A 43 59.66 6.86 16.59
CA LEU A 43 58.28 6.66 16.15
C LEU A 43 57.97 7.23 14.74
N SER A 44 58.97 7.47 13.90
CA SER A 44 58.86 8.14 12.59
C SER A 44 58.82 7.19 11.39
N PHE A 45 59.07 5.88 11.54
CA PHE A 45 59.19 4.96 10.38
C PHE A 45 57.97 4.10 10.05
N LEU A 46 56.90 4.17 10.84
CA LEU A 46 55.55 3.80 10.40
C LEU A 46 54.64 4.97 10.71
N GLY A 47 54.53 5.91 9.77
CA GLY A 47 53.69 7.11 9.84
C GLY A 47 52.18 6.85 9.86
N ILE A 48 51.74 5.77 10.49
CA ILE A 48 50.34 5.53 10.84
C ILE A 48 50.24 5.91 12.30
N SER A 49 49.90 7.18 12.55
CA SER A 49 49.52 7.66 13.88
C SER A 49 48.62 6.64 14.57
N LEU A 50 48.80 6.37 15.87
CA LEU A 50 47.93 5.45 16.63
C LEU A 50 46.43 5.73 16.37
N THR A 51 46.08 6.98 16.08
CA THR A 51 44.74 7.39 15.65
C THR A 51 44.27 6.70 14.37
N ALA A 52 45.12 6.57 13.35
CA ALA A 52 44.80 5.95 12.06
C ALA A 52 44.67 4.42 12.15
N ALA A 53 45.38 3.77 13.09
CA ALA A 53 45.26 2.34 13.33
C ALA A 53 43.89 1.93 13.89
N TYR A 54 43.23 2.82 14.64
CA TYR A 54 41.90 2.58 15.19
C TYR A 54 40.76 3.29 14.43
N ALA A 55 41.07 4.31 13.62
CA ALA A 55 40.06 5.04 12.87
C ALA A 55 39.34 4.18 11.82
N LEU A 56 40.08 3.33 11.09
CA LEU A 56 39.49 2.43 10.09
C LEU A 56 38.56 1.37 10.67
N PRO A 57 38.96 0.57 11.69
CA PRO A 57 38.05 -0.41 12.28
C PRO A 57 36.83 0.26 12.92
N LEU A 58 36.99 1.41 13.59
CA LEU A 58 35.84 2.17 14.12
C LEU A 58 34.88 2.62 13.02
N ALA A 59 35.39 3.10 11.88
CA ALA A 59 34.55 3.48 10.74
C ALA A 59 33.79 2.28 10.17
N ILE A 60 34.42 1.11 10.10
CA ILE A 60 33.77 -0.13 9.64
C ILE A 60 32.67 -0.58 10.63
N SER A 61 32.93 -0.53 11.93
CA SER A 61 31.92 -0.84 12.95
C SER A 61 30.72 0.11 12.89
N VAL A 62 30.96 1.42 12.68
CA VAL A 62 29.89 2.41 12.51
C VAL A 62 29.07 2.12 11.25
N LEU A 63 29.70 1.77 10.14
CA LEU A 63 29.01 1.42 8.90
C LEU A 63 28.14 0.16 9.05
N LEU A 64 28.61 -0.85 9.78
CA LEU A 64 27.83 -2.06 10.08
C LEU A 64 26.62 -1.75 10.96
N LEU A 65 26.79 -0.94 12.01
CA LEU A 65 25.68 -0.46 12.85
C LEU A 65 24.63 0.32 12.05
N LEU A 66 25.06 1.17 11.11
CA LEU A 66 24.14 1.90 10.23
C LEU A 66 23.38 0.96 9.30
N ALA A 67 24.03 -0.06 8.74
CA ALA A 67 23.36 -1.05 7.91
C ALA A 67 22.31 -1.85 8.69
N GLU A 68 22.62 -2.26 9.92
CA GLU A 68 21.66 -2.95 10.80
C GLU A 68 20.46 -2.05 11.17
N ALA A 69 20.71 -0.77 11.48
CA ALA A 69 19.65 0.19 11.77
C ALA A 69 18.70 0.38 10.58
N ILE A 70 19.23 0.39 9.35
CA ILE A 70 18.42 0.45 8.13
C ILE A 70 17.55 -0.80 8.00
N VAL A 71 18.10 -2.00 8.18
CA VAL A 71 17.33 -3.26 8.12
C VAL A 71 16.22 -3.28 9.16
N LEU A 72 16.52 -2.86 10.40
CA LEU A 72 15.52 -2.74 11.47
C LEU A 72 14.43 -1.71 11.13
N PHE A 73 14.80 -0.55 10.56
CA PHE A 73 13.84 0.45 10.14
C PHE A 73 12.87 -0.09 9.09
N TYR A 74 13.37 -0.77 8.06
CA TYR A 74 12.52 -1.41 7.05
C TYR A 74 11.62 -2.50 7.65
N PHE A 75 12.14 -3.28 8.60
CA PHE A 75 11.36 -4.31 9.29
C PHE A 75 10.22 -3.70 10.12
N ILE A 76 10.50 -2.65 10.91
CA ILE A 76 9.49 -1.93 11.72
C ILE A 76 8.44 -1.29 10.81
N TRP A 77 8.86 -0.63 9.72
CA TRP A 77 7.95 -0.04 8.74
C TRP A 77 7.02 -1.08 8.10
N SER A 78 7.56 -2.25 7.73
CA SER A 78 6.80 -3.37 7.16
C SER A 78 5.77 -3.92 8.16
N PHE A 79 6.15 -4.05 9.44
CA PHE A 79 5.25 -4.52 10.49
C PHE A 79 4.15 -3.50 10.80
N ALA A 80 4.46 -2.20 10.80
CA ALA A 80 3.48 -1.14 10.96
C ALA A 80 2.47 -1.12 9.80
N ALA A 81 2.91 -1.38 8.57
CA ALA A 81 2.02 -1.54 7.42
C ALA A 81 1.11 -2.76 7.55
N ALA A 82 1.62 -3.90 8.05
CA ALA A 82 0.83 -5.10 8.29
C ALA A 82 -0.20 -4.92 9.42
N ALA A 83 0.13 -4.19 10.49
CA ALA A 83 -0.79 -3.94 11.60
C ALA A 83 -2.02 -3.12 11.20
N ARG A 84 -1.89 -2.18 10.24
CA ARG A 84 -3.02 -1.38 9.72
C ARG A 84 -4.06 -2.23 8.98
N ARG A 85 -3.66 -3.36 8.39
CA ARG A 85 -4.57 -4.29 7.72
C ARG A 85 -5.50 -5.02 8.70
N LEU A 86 -5.05 -5.25 9.93
CA LEU A 86 -5.84 -5.94 10.95
C LEU A 86 -6.84 -5.01 11.66
N SER A 87 -6.58 -3.70 11.70
CA SER A 87 -7.51 -2.71 12.27
C SER A 87 -8.73 -2.37 11.41
N VAL A 88 -8.77 -2.82 10.14
CA VAL A 88 -9.92 -2.61 9.23
C VAL A 88 -10.97 -3.73 9.36
N ALA A 89 -10.69 -4.79 10.12
CA ALA A 89 -11.62 -5.89 10.40
C ALA A 89 -12.51 -5.63 11.63
N ALA A 90 -12.84 -4.37 11.95
CA ALA A 90 -13.93 -4.11 12.88
C ALA A 90 -15.27 -4.45 12.19
N PRO A 91 -16.10 -5.34 12.76
CA PRO A 91 -17.34 -5.75 12.13
C PRO A 91 -18.23 -4.51 11.98
N ARG A 92 -18.57 -4.18 10.73
CA ARG A 92 -19.58 -3.15 10.44
C ARG A 92 -20.87 -3.59 11.11
N GLU A 93 -21.25 -2.85 12.14
CA GLU A 93 -22.50 -2.95 12.86
C GLU A 93 -23.63 -3.09 11.83
N ALA A 94 -24.31 -4.23 11.87
CA ALA A 94 -25.35 -4.58 10.93
C ALA A 94 -26.44 -3.51 11.01
N VAL A 95 -26.60 -2.75 9.93
CA VAL A 95 -27.75 -1.88 9.74
C VAL A 95 -28.97 -2.79 9.65
N SER A 96 -29.72 -2.86 10.75
CA SER A 96 -31.02 -3.51 10.82
C SER A 96 -31.93 -2.85 9.79
N VAL A 97 -32.22 -3.58 8.71
CA VAL A 97 -33.31 -3.25 7.79
C VAL A 97 -34.58 -3.50 8.58
N GLU A 98 -35.19 -2.41 9.06
CA GLU A 98 -36.51 -2.42 9.68
C GLU A 98 -37.53 -2.79 8.60
N GLU A 99 -37.95 -4.05 8.61
CA GLU A 99 -39.05 -4.54 7.78
C GLU A 99 -40.33 -3.79 8.18
N ALA A 100 -40.85 -3.00 7.24
CA ALA A 100 -42.12 -2.31 7.39
C ALA A 100 -43.26 -3.32 7.60
N PRO A 101 -44.26 -3.01 8.44
CA PRO A 101 -45.27 -3.99 8.85
C PRO A 101 -46.18 -4.36 7.69
N VAL A 102 -46.29 -5.67 7.45
CA VAL A 102 -47.36 -6.27 6.64
C VAL A 102 -48.68 -6.00 7.37
N SER A 103 -49.46 -5.05 6.84
CA SER A 103 -50.80 -4.78 7.34
C SER A 103 -51.76 -5.87 6.85
N ASP A 104 -52.06 -6.82 7.72
CA ASP A 104 -53.26 -7.64 7.60
C ASP A 104 -54.52 -6.78 7.82
N ALA A 105 -55.61 -7.20 7.18
CA ALA A 105 -56.99 -6.76 7.35
C ALA A 105 -57.51 -5.62 6.46
N ALA A 106 -58.12 -6.00 5.34
CA ALA A 106 -59.52 -5.64 5.05
C ALA A 106 -60.05 -6.49 3.87
N ALA A 107 -60.83 -7.51 4.20
CA ALA A 107 -61.67 -8.22 3.25
C ALA A 107 -62.87 -7.33 2.85
N ALA A 108 -63.11 -7.15 1.54
CA ALA A 108 -64.40 -6.73 0.96
C ALA A 108 -64.40 -7.02 -0.58
N PRO A 109 -65.56 -7.16 -1.24
CA PRO A 109 -65.94 -8.39 -1.94
C PRO A 109 -65.62 -8.41 -3.44
N LEU A 110 -65.45 -9.63 -3.97
CA LEU A 110 -65.41 -9.93 -5.40
C LEU A 110 -66.77 -9.63 -6.05
N HIS A 111 -66.93 -8.39 -6.53
CA HIS A 111 -67.94 -8.09 -7.52
C HIS A 111 -67.42 -8.57 -8.88
N ARG A 112 -67.96 -9.69 -9.37
CA ARG A 112 -67.83 -10.07 -10.77
C ARG A 112 -68.57 -9.02 -11.59
N ASP A 113 -67.90 -8.45 -12.59
CA ASP A 113 -68.62 -7.90 -13.74
C ASP A 113 -67.87 -8.17 -15.05
N HIS A 114 -68.69 -8.22 -16.08
CA HIS A 114 -68.49 -8.78 -17.39
C HIS A 114 -67.60 -7.92 -18.30
N ARG A 115 -67.12 -8.57 -19.36
CA ARG A 115 -66.28 -8.03 -20.45
C ARG A 115 -66.78 -6.65 -20.94
N HIS A 116 -65.88 -5.68 -21.09
CA HIS A 116 -65.64 -4.94 -22.34
C HIS A 116 -64.62 -3.80 -22.20
N GLY A 117 -63.74 -3.70 -23.20
CA GLY A 117 -63.15 -2.43 -23.64
C GLY A 117 -61.74 -2.15 -23.12
N HIS A 118 -60.78 -2.17 -24.05
CA HIS A 118 -59.54 -1.40 -23.93
C HIS A 118 -59.87 0.05 -23.53
N ARG A 119 -59.61 0.41 -22.28
CA ARG A 119 -59.45 1.81 -21.87
C ARG A 119 -58.07 1.91 -21.24
N HIS A 120 -57.26 2.81 -21.80
CA HIS A 120 -55.97 3.19 -21.26
C HIS A 120 -56.13 3.58 -19.78
N ASP A 121 -55.59 2.77 -18.87
CA ASP A 121 -55.47 3.17 -17.46
C ASP A 121 -54.42 4.29 -17.35
N PRO A 122 -54.79 5.50 -16.89
CA PRO A 122 -53.85 6.60 -16.78
C PRO A 122 -52.79 6.37 -15.68
N SER A 123 -52.92 5.31 -14.88
CA SER A 123 -52.10 5.10 -13.68
C SER A 123 -50.74 4.50 -13.97
N ILE A 124 -50.60 3.56 -14.92
CA ILE A 124 -49.28 3.01 -15.30
C ILE A 124 -48.47 4.09 -16.02
N ALA A 125 -49.08 4.83 -16.95
CA ALA A 125 -48.42 5.93 -17.64
C ALA A 125 -48.02 7.06 -16.67
N ALA A 126 -48.86 7.39 -15.68
CA ALA A 126 -48.53 8.36 -14.64
C ALA A 126 -47.43 7.85 -13.69
N TYR A 127 -47.46 6.58 -13.31
CA TYR A 127 -46.44 5.95 -12.48
C TYR A 127 -45.09 5.87 -13.19
N LEU A 128 -45.08 5.48 -14.46
CA LEU A 128 -43.89 5.49 -15.31
C LEU A 128 -43.35 6.92 -15.51
N ARG A 129 -44.23 7.93 -15.63
CA ARG A 129 -43.84 9.34 -15.71
C ARG A 129 -43.26 9.86 -14.39
N MET A 130 -43.78 9.39 -13.25
CA MET A 130 -43.25 9.69 -11.92
C MET A 130 -41.87 9.05 -11.70
N LEU A 131 -41.71 7.78 -12.06
CA LEU A 131 -40.42 7.09 -12.01
C LEU A 131 -39.40 7.71 -12.98
N ALA A 132 -39.84 8.12 -14.18
CA ALA A 132 -39.00 8.82 -15.14
C ALA A 132 -38.63 10.24 -14.69
N GLY A 133 -39.44 10.87 -13.84
CA GLY A 133 -39.18 12.18 -13.23
C GLY A 133 -38.05 12.17 -12.19
N MET A 134 -37.69 11.01 -11.64
CA MET A 134 -36.52 10.82 -10.78
C MET A 134 -35.23 10.68 -11.62
N ARG A 135 -34.96 11.63 -12.51
CA ARG A 135 -33.62 11.78 -13.10
C ARG A 135 -32.68 12.17 -11.98
N ARG A 136 -32.01 11.18 -11.38
CA ARG A 136 -30.81 11.41 -10.56
C ARG A 136 -29.93 12.35 -11.37
N ASN A 137 -29.32 13.33 -10.71
CA ASN A 137 -28.35 14.23 -11.33
C ASN A 137 -27.19 13.37 -11.87
N GLN A 138 -27.32 12.90 -13.12
CA GLN A 138 -26.41 11.94 -13.74
C GLN A 138 -25.17 12.73 -14.15
N ARG A 139 -24.28 13.00 -13.20
CA ARG A 139 -22.91 13.35 -13.55
C ARG A 139 -22.38 12.20 -14.41
N ASN A 140 -21.77 12.50 -15.54
CA ASN A 140 -21.27 11.46 -16.42
C ASN A 140 -20.07 10.80 -15.74
N ARG A 141 -20.32 9.63 -15.13
CA ARG A 141 -19.31 8.83 -14.43
C ARG A 141 -18.67 7.84 -15.39
N ALA A 142 -17.34 7.84 -15.46
CA ALA A 142 -16.58 6.77 -16.09
C ALA A 142 -15.92 5.91 -15.02
N ILE A 143 -15.84 4.61 -15.32
CA ILE A 143 -15.18 3.62 -14.49
C ILE A 143 -14.03 3.04 -15.31
N VAL A 144 -12.84 2.97 -14.71
CA VAL A 144 -11.64 2.40 -15.34
C VAL A 144 -11.02 1.37 -14.40
N ASN A 145 -10.66 0.20 -14.94
CA ASN A 145 -10.01 -0.87 -14.17
C ASN A 145 -8.50 -0.80 -14.30
N LEU A 146 -7.77 -1.36 -13.33
CA LEU A 146 -6.30 -1.41 -13.37
C LEU A 146 -5.73 -2.20 -14.55
N GLU A 147 -6.38 -3.28 -14.96
CA GLU A 147 -6.04 -4.02 -16.20
C GLU A 147 -5.95 -3.10 -17.42
N THR A 148 -6.93 -2.20 -17.57
CA THR A 148 -6.99 -1.25 -18.68
C THR A 148 -5.82 -0.26 -18.58
N LEU A 149 -5.50 0.22 -17.38
CA LEU A 149 -4.33 1.09 -17.20
C LEU A 149 -3.03 0.37 -17.54
N ALA A 150 -2.87 -0.89 -17.10
CA ALA A 150 -1.69 -1.70 -17.37
C ALA A 150 -1.48 -1.95 -18.88
N ALA A 151 -2.54 -2.14 -19.65
CA ALA A 151 -2.46 -2.38 -21.09
C ALA A 151 -2.11 -1.12 -21.90
N HIS A 152 -2.52 0.06 -21.44
CA HIS A 152 -2.48 1.29 -22.24
C HIS A 152 -1.44 2.32 -21.79
N PHE A 153 -0.82 2.15 -20.62
CA PHE A 153 0.20 3.05 -20.09
C PHE A 153 1.55 2.36 -19.89
N GLU A 154 2.61 3.15 -19.99
CA GLU A 154 3.98 2.73 -19.70
C GLU A 154 4.35 2.99 -18.23
N SER A 155 5.42 2.34 -17.76
CA SER A 155 5.92 2.56 -16.41
C SER A 155 6.35 4.02 -16.23
N HIS A 156 6.02 4.60 -15.07
CA HIS A 156 6.19 6.00 -14.70
C HIS A 156 5.36 7.01 -15.52
N GLU A 157 4.45 6.57 -16.38
CA GLU A 157 3.59 7.47 -17.13
C GLU A 157 2.51 8.11 -16.23
N PRO A 158 2.25 9.43 -16.34
CA PRO A 158 1.19 10.08 -15.60
C PRO A 158 -0.18 9.75 -16.22
N VAL A 159 -1.03 9.08 -15.44
CA VAL A 159 -2.42 8.77 -15.78
C VAL A 159 -3.30 9.89 -15.25
N THR A 160 -3.54 10.90 -16.08
CA THR A 160 -4.46 12.00 -15.80
C THR A 160 -5.80 11.82 -16.54
N ILE A 161 -6.84 12.55 -16.12
CA ILE A 161 -8.14 12.57 -16.83
C ILE A 161 -7.96 12.97 -18.31
N HIS A 162 -7.02 13.88 -18.60
CA HIS A 162 -6.69 14.27 -19.97
C HIS A 162 -6.12 13.09 -20.77
N SER A 163 -5.11 12.41 -20.23
CA SER A 163 -4.48 11.26 -20.89
C SER A 163 -5.47 10.11 -21.16
N LEU A 164 -6.42 9.90 -20.23
CA LEU A 164 -7.49 8.90 -20.40
C LEU A 164 -8.46 9.28 -21.54
N LYS A 165 -8.75 10.58 -21.72
CA LYS A 165 -9.57 11.07 -22.85
C LYS A 165 -8.82 10.97 -24.18
N GLU A 166 -7.54 11.34 -24.21
CA GLU A 166 -6.70 11.24 -25.41
C GLU A 166 -6.57 9.81 -25.93
N LYS A 167 -6.33 8.86 -25.01
CA LYS A 167 -6.26 7.43 -25.32
C LYS A 167 -7.66 6.79 -25.52
N LYS A 168 -8.73 7.59 -25.47
CA LYS A 168 -10.14 7.16 -25.63
C LYS A 168 -10.57 6.05 -24.66
N LEU A 169 -9.96 5.99 -23.48
CA LEU A 169 -10.32 5.05 -22.42
C LEU A 169 -11.56 5.51 -21.64
N ILE A 170 -11.85 6.82 -21.67
CA ILE A 170 -13.08 7.40 -21.12
C ILE A 170 -13.75 8.34 -22.13
N PRO A 171 -15.08 8.53 -22.06
CA PRO A 171 -15.78 9.50 -22.88
C PRO A 171 -15.29 10.95 -22.66
N ALA A 172 -15.30 11.76 -23.72
CA ALA A 172 -14.88 13.16 -23.62
C ALA A 172 -15.74 13.98 -22.65
N LYS A 173 -17.04 13.65 -22.55
CA LYS A 173 -18.03 14.30 -21.67
C LYS A 173 -18.09 13.73 -20.26
N THR A 174 -17.05 13.03 -19.81
CA THR A 174 -16.97 12.50 -18.45
C THR A 174 -16.61 13.61 -17.46
N ASP A 175 -17.40 13.70 -16.40
CA ASP A 175 -17.26 14.67 -15.30
C ASP A 175 -16.63 14.05 -14.05
N HIS A 176 -16.68 12.73 -13.92
CA HIS A 176 -16.19 12.03 -12.74
C HIS A 176 -15.62 10.68 -13.14
N VAL A 177 -14.43 10.35 -12.61
CA VAL A 177 -13.69 9.13 -12.95
C VAL A 177 -13.40 8.36 -11.68
N LYS A 178 -13.85 7.11 -11.63
CA LYS A 178 -13.56 6.17 -10.54
C LYS A 178 -12.63 5.06 -11.04
N ILE A 179 -11.55 4.81 -10.31
CA ILE A 179 -10.62 3.70 -10.59
C ILE A 179 -10.97 2.50 -9.72
N LEU A 180 -11.08 1.32 -10.35
CA LEU A 180 -11.37 0.06 -9.66
C LEU A 180 -10.19 -0.92 -9.74
N GLY A 181 -10.00 -1.68 -8.68
CA GLY A 181 -8.86 -2.60 -8.48
C GLY A 181 -8.91 -3.90 -9.28
N LYS A 182 -9.76 -4.00 -10.32
CA LYS A 182 -9.90 -5.23 -11.08
C LYS A 182 -8.71 -5.44 -12.03
N GLY A 183 -8.10 -6.62 -11.93
CA GLY A 183 -6.97 -7.06 -12.76
C GLY A 183 -5.62 -6.89 -12.06
N THR A 184 -4.53 -7.23 -12.76
CA THR A 184 -3.16 -7.07 -12.25
C THR A 184 -2.54 -5.78 -12.77
N LEU A 185 -1.81 -5.09 -11.90
CA LEU A 185 -0.99 -3.94 -12.26
C LEU A 185 0.46 -4.29 -11.94
N ASP A 186 1.29 -4.40 -12.98
CA ASP A 186 2.72 -4.72 -12.84
C ASP A 186 3.62 -3.50 -13.05
N LYS A 187 3.00 -2.37 -13.44
CA LYS A 187 3.69 -1.13 -13.82
C LYS A 187 3.50 -0.08 -12.73
N LEU A 188 4.56 0.64 -12.43
CA LEU A 188 4.51 1.78 -11.53
C LEU A 188 3.82 2.95 -12.24
N LEU A 189 2.62 3.32 -11.82
CA LEU A 189 1.85 4.42 -12.42
C LEU A 189 1.59 5.54 -11.42
N HIS A 190 1.47 6.77 -11.93
CA HIS A 190 0.99 7.91 -11.17
C HIS A 190 -0.43 8.25 -11.63
N VAL A 191 -1.43 7.86 -10.85
CA VAL A 191 -2.84 7.91 -11.24
C VAL A 191 -3.55 9.05 -10.54
N GLU A 192 -4.16 9.94 -11.33
CA GLU A 192 -4.99 11.03 -10.86
C GLU A 192 -6.45 10.80 -11.27
N ALA A 193 -7.33 10.66 -10.28
CA ALA A 193 -8.75 10.42 -10.50
C ALA A 193 -9.59 11.04 -9.37
N HIS A 194 -10.93 11.01 -9.50
CA HIS A 194 -11.81 11.63 -8.50
C HIS A 194 -12.17 10.70 -7.35
N ASP A 195 -12.05 9.39 -7.56
CA ASP A 195 -12.40 8.35 -6.59
C ASP A 195 -11.64 7.08 -6.92
N PHE A 196 -11.26 6.32 -5.90
CA PHE A 196 -10.56 5.04 -6.01
C PHE A 196 -11.26 4.01 -5.13
N SER A 197 -11.41 2.78 -5.61
CA SER A 197 -11.74 1.66 -4.73
C SER A 197 -10.55 1.32 -3.82
N ASP A 198 -10.82 0.76 -2.65
CA ASP A 198 -9.79 0.29 -1.70
C ASP A 198 -8.77 -0.64 -2.37
N GLU A 199 -9.24 -1.61 -3.15
CA GLU A 199 -8.39 -2.55 -3.92
C GLU A 199 -7.48 -1.83 -4.93
N ALA A 200 -7.98 -0.75 -5.56
CA ALA A 200 -7.20 0.02 -6.53
C ALA A 200 -6.05 0.76 -5.86
N MET A 201 -6.34 1.43 -4.73
CA MET A 201 -5.32 2.14 -3.96
C MET A 201 -4.23 1.19 -3.48
N GLU A 202 -4.61 0.00 -2.99
CA GLU A 202 -3.66 -1.00 -2.53
C GLU A 202 -2.75 -1.49 -3.67
N ALA A 203 -3.32 -1.88 -4.81
CA ALA A 203 -2.54 -2.36 -5.94
C ALA A 203 -1.61 -1.28 -6.54
N ILE A 204 -2.05 -0.02 -6.62
CA ILE A 204 -1.20 1.10 -7.05
C ILE A 204 -0.06 1.32 -6.05
N PHE A 205 -0.32 1.21 -4.74
CA PHE A 205 0.72 1.38 -3.73
C PHE A 205 1.74 0.23 -3.72
N LEU A 206 1.28 -1.02 -3.90
CA LEU A 206 2.15 -2.21 -3.93
C LEU A 206 3.15 -2.20 -5.09
N THR A 207 2.81 -1.56 -6.21
CA THR A 207 3.72 -1.37 -7.36
C THR A 207 4.69 -0.19 -7.18
N GLY A 208 4.61 0.52 -6.05
CA GLY A 208 5.38 1.75 -5.81
C GLY A 208 4.80 2.98 -6.54
N GLY A 209 3.59 2.86 -7.08
CA GLY A 209 2.88 3.94 -7.75
C GLY A 209 2.32 4.99 -6.79
N ARG A 210 1.65 6.00 -7.34
CA ARG A 210 0.98 7.05 -6.55
C ARG A 210 -0.46 7.20 -7.04
N ALA A 211 -1.39 7.27 -6.10
CA ALA A 211 -2.79 7.62 -6.36
C ALA A 211 -3.06 9.02 -5.79
N ILE A 212 -3.55 9.94 -6.63
CA ILE A 212 -3.89 11.31 -6.25
C ILE A 212 -5.38 11.50 -6.50
N GLU A 213 -6.12 11.79 -5.43
CA GLU A 213 -7.55 12.08 -5.51
C GLU A 213 -7.75 13.58 -5.82
N ILE A 214 -8.39 13.86 -6.95
CA ILE A 214 -8.78 15.21 -7.35
C ILE A 214 -10.17 15.46 -6.79
N GLY A 215 -10.28 16.37 -5.82
CA GLY A 215 -11.55 16.79 -5.24
C GLY A 215 -12.53 17.32 -6.31
N LEU A 216 -13.82 17.12 -6.04
CA LEU A 216 -14.94 17.54 -6.89
C LEU A 216 -15.19 19.05 -6.86
#